data_AF-A0A1B8W9L6-F1
#
_entry.id   AF-A0A1B8W9L6-F1
#
_cell.length_a   1.000
_cell.length_b   1.000
_cell.length_c   1.000
_cell.angle_alpha   90.00
_cell.angle_beta   90.00
_cell.angle_gamma   90.00
#
_symmetry.space_group_name_H-M   'P 1'
#
loop_
_entity.id
_entity.type
_entity.pdbx_description
1 polymer ?
#
loop_
_entity_poly.entity_id
_entity_poly.type
_entity_poly.pdbx_seq_one_letter_code
_entity_poly.pdbx_strand_id
1 'polypeptide(L)' 'MAKPLPNRIETYQEYEELLARLVAGAKKLSDPLLDDEERARYMQAYNRIDKLLGDYSERMVGKWDFLNG' A
#
# COMPACT_ATOMS: atom_id res chain seq x y z
N MET A 1 -2.06 -17.84 1.67
CA MET A 1 -0.79 -17.11 1.41
C MET A 1 -1.14 -15.74 0.86
N ALA A 2 -0.54 -14.66 1.35
CA ALA A 2 -0.71 -13.34 0.76
C ALA A 2 -0.07 -13.30 -0.63
N LYS A 3 -0.75 -12.70 -1.62
CA LYS A 3 -0.17 -12.50 -2.96
C LYS A 3 1.12 -11.65 -2.83
N PRO A 4 2.16 -11.91 -3.65
CA PRO A 4 3.35 -11.06 -3.69
C PRO A 4 2.96 -9.60 -3.98
N LEU A 5 3.72 -8.64 -3.47
CA LEU A 5 3.49 -7.24 -3.80
C LEU A 5 3.83 -7.00 -5.27
N PRO A 6 2.94 -6.34 -6.04
CA PRO A 6 3.24 -6.01 -7.42
C PRO A 6 4.38 -4.97 -7.47
N ASN A 7 4.96 -4.81 -8.65
CA ASN A 7 5.91 -3.72 -8.90
C ASN A 7 5.20 -2.40 -9.19
N ARG A 8 3.94 -2.45 -9.62
CA ARG A 8 3.08 -1.31 -9.94
C ARG A 8 1.61 -1.72 -9.87
N ILE A 9 0.74 -0.80 -9.47
CA ILE A 9 -0.71 -0.98 -9.51
C ILE A 9 -1.22 -0.61 -10.90
N GLU A 10 -1.89 -1.52 -11.59
CA GLU A 10 -2.47 -1.28 -12.92
C GLU A 10 -4.00 -1.22 -12.88
N THR A 11 -4.62 -1.84 -11.87
CA THR A 11 -6.08 -1.92 -11.74
C THR A 11 -6.59 -1.35 -10.42
N TYR A 12 -7.85 -0.92 -10.41
CA TYR A 12 -8.51 -0.48 -9.18
C TYR A 12 -8.68 -1.63 -8.16
N GLN A 13 -8.88 -2.86 -8.62
CA GLN A 13 -8.94 -4.02 -7.75
C GLN A 13 -7.62 -4.25 -6.99
N GLU A 14 -6.47 -4.11 -7.66
CA GLU A 14 -5.16 -4.19 -7.00
C GLU A 14 -4.98 -3.07 -5.97
N TYR A 15 -5.49 -1.86 -6.26
CA TYR A 15 -5.50 -0.75 -5.32
C TYR A 15 -6.29 -1.11 -4.06
N GLU A 16 -7.51 -1.62 -4.19
CA GLU A 16 -8.34 -2.02 -3.04
C GLU A 16 -7.70 -3.18 -2.23
N GLU A 17 -7.13 -4.17 -2.92
CA GLU A 17 -6.42 -5.28 -2.27
C GLU A 17 -5.22 -4.78 -1.44
N LEU A 18 -4.45 -3.83 -1.99
CA LEU A 18 -3.31 -3.25 -1.30
C LEU A 18 -3.72 -2.30 -0.17
N LEU A 19 -4.81 -1.54 -0.32
CA LEU A 19 -5.36 -0.71 0.75
C LEU A 19 -5.80 -1.56 1.95
N ALA A 20 -6.49 -2.68 1.71
CA ALA A 20 -6.87 -3.62 2.77
C ALA A 20 -5.64 -4.19 3.51
N ARG A 21 -4.57 -4.49 2.77
CA ARG A 21 -3.29 -4.93 3.35
C ARG A 21 -2.60 -3.83 4.17
N LEU A 22 -2.65 -2.58 3.71
CA LEU A 22 -2.10 -1.44 4.45
C LEU A 22 -2.79 -1.30 5.82
N VAL A 23 -4.13 -1.36 5.84
CA VAL A 23 -4.93 -1.30 7.07
C VAL A 23 -4.62 -2.47 8.01
N ALA A 24 -4.53 -3.70 7.48
CA ALA A 24 -4.16 -4.87 8.26
C ALA A 24 -2.74 -4.75 8.84
N GLY A 25 -1.79 -4.23 8.06
CA GLY A 25 -0.42 -3.94 8.48
C GLY A 25 -0.36 -2.90 9.59
N ALA A 26 -1.10 -1.80 9.48
CA ALA A 26 -1.20 -0.78 10.52
C ALA A 26 -1.69 -1.37 11.86
N LYS A 27 -2.74 -2.21 11.81
CA LYS A 27 -3.25 -2.90 13.01
C LYS A 27 -2.20 -3.81 13.65
N LYS A 28 -1.37 -4.49 12.85
CA LYS A 28 -0.26 -5.30 13.36
C LYS A 28 0.84 -4.45 13.98
N LEU A 29 1.21 -3.35 13.32
CA LEU A 29 2.23 -2.41 13.82
C LEU A 29 1.81 -1.71 15.13
N SER A 30 0.50 -1.53 15.36
CA SER A 30 -0.02 -1.00 16.61
C SER A 30 0.04 -1.98 17.80
N ASP A 31 0.41 -3.25 17.57
CA ASP A 31 0.56 -4.22 18.65
C ASP A 31 1.78 -3.87 19.53
N PRO A 32 1.60 -3.62 20.84
CA PRO A 32 2.70 -3.27 21.73
C PRO A 32 3.61 -4.46 22.03
N LEU A 33 3.17 -5.70 21.76
CA LEU A 33 3.96 -6.91 21.96
C LEU A 33 4.76 -7.33 20.73
N LEU A 34 4.62 -6.60 19.61
CA LEU A 34 5.36 -6.87 18.39
C LEU A 34 6.84 -6.54 18.58
N ASP A 35 7.69 -7.55 18.40
CA ASP A 35 9.14 -7.41 18.52
C ASP A 35 9.72 -6.52 17.42
N ASP A 36 10.95 -6.02 17.63
CA ASP A 36 11.58 -5.04 16.74
C ASP A 36 11.90 -5.61 15.35
N GLU A 37 12.23 -6.90 15.24
CA GLU A 37 12.55 -7.54 13.96
C GLU A 37 11.28 -7.73 13.12
N GLU A 38 10.21 -8.22 13.72
CA GLU A 38 8.88 -8.30 13.14
C GLU A 38 8.37 -6.91 12.76
N ARG A 39 8.49 -5.93 13.67
CA ARG A 39 8.11 -4.54 13.41
C ARG A 39 8.86 -3.97 12.21
N ALA A 40 10.17 -4.19 12.10
CA ALA A 40 10.96 -3.75 10.96
C ALA A 40 10.48 -4.40 9.64
N ARG A 41 10.21 -5.71 9.65
CA ARG A 41 9.68 -6.44 8.48
C ARG A 41 8.30 -5.92 8.06
N TYR A 42 7.39 -5.72 9.01
CA TYR A 42 6.06 -5.17 8.73
C TYR A 42 6.13 -3.72 8.25
N MET A 43 7.00 -2.89 8.83
CA MET A 43 7.23 -1.51 8.38
C MET A 43 7.76 -1.46 6.95
N GLN A 44 8.68 -2.34 6.58
CA GLN A 44 9.19 -2.41 5.20
C GLN A 44 8.07 -2.73 4.20
N ALA A 45 7.23 -3.71 4.53
CA ALA A 45 6.08 -4.05 3.71
C ALA A 45 5.04 -2.91 3.66
N TYR A 46 4.77 -2.28 4.80
CA TYR A 46 3.84 -1.15 4.94
C TYR A 46 4.27 0.03 4.05
N ASN A 47 5.52 0.49 4.19
CA ASN A 47 6.06 1.59 3.41
C ASN A 47 6.05 1.30 1.91
N ARG A 48 6.30 0.06 1.51
CA ARG A 48 6.22 -0.34 0.10
C ARG A 48 4.79 -0.26 -0.44
N ILE A 49 3.80 -0.70 0.35
CA ILE A 49 2.39 -0.63 -0.04
C ILE A 49 1.94 0.83 -0.13
N ASP A 50 2.28 1.64 0.87
CA ASP A 50 1.95 3.07 0.92
C ASP A 50 2.46 3.79 -0.33
N LYS A 51 3.72 3.57 -0.70
CA LYS A 51 4.30 4.12 -1.94
C LYS A 51 3.54 3.68 -3.19
N LEU A 52 3.21 2.40 -3.32
CA LEU A 52 2.46 1.89 -4.48
C LEU A 52 1.09 2.55 -4.62
N LEU A 53 0.39 2.77 -3.50
CA LEU A 53 -0.90 3.44 -3.47
C LEU A 53 -0.76 4.93 -3.83
N GLY A 54 0.25 5.63 -3.29
CA GLY A 54 0.57 7.01 -3.66
C GLY A 54 0.87 7.19 -5.15
N ASP A 55 1.77 6.37 -5.69
CA ASP A 55 2.14 6.36 -7.12
C ASP A 55 0.93 6.10 -8.05
N TYR A 56 -0.07 5.34 -7.57
CA TYR A 56 -1.31 5.14 -8.30
C TYR A 56 -2.22 6.37 -8.22
N SER A 57 -2.46 6.89 -7.02
CA SER A 57 -3.30 8.05 -6.78
C SER A 57 -2.81 9.29 -7.54
N GLU A 58 -1.52 9.59 -7.51
CA GLU A 58 -0.93 10.72 -8.26
C GLU A 58 -1.16 10.61 -9.76
N ARG A 59 -0.96 9.42 -10.33
CA ARG A 59 -1.22 9.17 -11.76
C ARG A 59 -2.68 9.32 -12.14
N MET A 60 -3.60 8.90 -11.28
CA MET A 60 -5.02 8.99 -11.55
C MET A 60 -5.54 10.43 -11.42
N VAL A 61 -5.06 11.18 -10.44
CA VAL A 61 -5.35 12.63 -10.32
C VAL A 61 -4.81 13.37 -11.54
N GLY A 62 -3.54 13.15 -11.91
CA GLY A 62 -2.96 13.81 -13.10
C GLY A 62 -3.66 13.45 -14.41
N LYS A 63 -4.17 12.21 -14.55
CA LYS A 63 -5.02 11.83 -15.69
C LYS A 63 -6.36 12.56 -15.69
N TRP A 64 -6.97 12.73 -14.52
CA TRP A 64 -8.23 13.44 -14.38
C TRP A 64 -8.06 14.92 -14.73
N ASP A 65 -6.99 15.56 -14.28
CA ASP A 65 -6.67 16.95 -14.64
C ASP A 65 -6.46 17.11 -16.15
N PHE A 66 -5.70 16.22 -16.80
CA PHE A 66 -5.48 16.25 -18.25
C PHE A 66 -6.78 16.11 -19.08
N LEU A 67 -7.78 15.39 -18.57
CA LEU A 67 -9.05 15.20 -19.27
C LEU A 67 -10.04 16.37 -19.07
N ASN A 68 -9.78 17.26 -18.10
CA ASN A 68 -10.71 18.34 -17.72
C ASN A 68 -10.10 19.76 -17.85
N GLY A 69 -8.83 19.89 -18.27
CA GLY A 69 -8.14 21.17 -18.52
C GLY A 69 -7.86 21.40 -19.99
#